data_AF-A0A656G7P9-F1
#
_entry.id   AF-A0A656G7P9-F1
#
_cell.length_a   1.000
_cell.length_b   1.000
_cell.length_c   1.000
_cell.angle_alpha   90.00
_cell.angle_beta   90.00
_cell.angle_gamma   90.00
#
_symmetry.space_group_name_H-M   'P 1'
#
loop_
_entity.id
_entity.type
_entity.pdbx_description
1 polymer ?
#
loop_
_entity_poly.entity_id
_entity_poly.type
_entity_poly.pdbx_seq_one_letter_code
_entity_poly.pdbx_strand_id
1 'polypeptide(L)' 'MKVRTEARREAIIDAAASVFLEMGYERASMNEVTKRMGGSKATIYSYFPSK' A
#
# COMPACT_ATOMS: atom_id res chain seq x y z
N MET A 1 7.63 -12.64 16.66
CA MET A 1 7.54 -12.61 15.18
C MET A 1 7.18 -11.18 14.73
N LYS A 2 8.15 -10.24 14.65
CA LYS A 2 7.92 -8.81 14.31
C LYS A 2 8.38 -8.46 12.87
N VAL A 3 9.34 -9.20 12.35
CA VAL A 3 9.99 -8.95 11.04
C VAL A 3 9.02 -9.05 9.87
N ARG A 4 8.07 -10.00 9.91
CA ARG A 4 7.09 -10.19 8.82
C ARG A 4 6.15 -8.99 8.68
N THR A 5 5.87 -8.28 9.77
CA THR A 5 4.97 -7.11 9.79
C THR A 5 5.68 -5.89 9.20
N GLU A 6 6.95 -5.67 9.54
CA GLU A 6 7.70 -4.52 9.01
C GLU A 6 8.01 -4.68 7.52
N ALA A 7 8.49 -5.86 7.10
CA ALA A 7 8.72 -6.13 5.67
C ALA A 7 7.44 -5.97 4.83
N ARG A 8 6.27 -6.33 5.41
CA ARG A 8 4.98 -6.11 4.76
C ARG A 8 4.64 -4.63 4.68
N ARG A 9 4.93 -3.86 5.74
CA ARG A 9 4.71 -2.41 5.80
C ARG A 9 5.58 -1.67 4.76
N GLU A 10 6.86 -2.01 4.66
CA GLU A 10 7.79 -1.47 3.66
C GLU A 10 7.29 -1.76 2.24
N ALA A 11 6.88 -2.99 1.95
CA ALA A 11 6.33 -3.34 0.65
C ALA A 11 5.04 -2.54 0.29
N ILE A 12 4.20 -2.20 1.29
CA ILE A 12 3.05 -1.31 1.06
C ILE A 12 3.52 0.10 0.68
N ILE A 13 4.53 0.62 1.36
CA ILE A 13 5.08 1.96 1.10
C ILE A 13 5.69 2.04 -0.30
N ASP A 14 6.49 1.05 -0.69
CA ASP A 14 7.14 1.02 -2.02
C ASP A 14 6.10 0.96 -3.14
N ALA A 15 5.06 0.14 -2.97
CA ALA A 15 3.96 0.06 -3.91
C ALA A 15 3.16 1.37 -3.98
N ALA A 16 2.89 2.00 -2.84
CA ALA A 16 2.20 3.29 -2.79
C ALA A 16 3.03 4.39 -3.48
N ALA A 17 4.33 4.47 -3.21
CA ALA A 17 5.24 5.40 -3.86
C ALA A 17 5.22 5.24 -5.39
N SER A 18 5.28 4.01 -5.88
CA SER A 18 5.21 3.72 -7.32
C SER A 18 3.87 4.17 -7.93
N VAL A 19 2.74 3.89 -7.26
CA VAL A 19 1.41 4.35 -7.69
C VAL A 19 1.33 5.87 -7.74
N PHE A 20 1.85 6.56 -6.72
CA PHE A 20 1.85 8.01 -6.67
C PHE A 20 2.73 8.64 -7.76
N LEU A 21 3.90 8.07 -8.04
CA LEU A 21 4.80 8.54 -9.09
C LEU A 21 4.21 8.36 -10.49
N GLU A 22 3.54 7.24 -10.75
CA GLU A 22 2.96 6.94 -12.07
C GLU A 22 1.68 7.73 -12.35
N MET A 23 0.82 7.89 -11.34
CA MET A 23 -0.53 8.42 -11.55
C MET A 23 -0.70 9.88 -11.10
N GLY A 24 0.20 10.37 -10.24
CA GLY A 24 0.01 11.60 -9.47
C GLY A 24 -0.89 11.40 -8.24
N TYR A 25 -0.73 12.28 -7.25
CA TYR A 25 -1.43 12.15 -5.96
C TYR A 25 -2.95 12.10 -6.09
N GLU A 26 -3.55 12.97 -6.92
CA GLU A 26 -5.00 13.04 -7.11
C GLU A 26 -5.60 11.71 -7.63
N ARG A 27 -4.98 11.11 -8.64
CA ARG A 27 -5.52 9.90 -9.30
C ARG A 27 -5.17 8.61 -8.59
N ALA A 28 -4.11 8.59 -7.79
CA ALA A 28 -3.74 7.43 -6.99
C ALA A 28 -4.86 7.04 -6.01
N SER A 29 -4.98 5.77 -5.65
CA SER A 29 -5.95 5.35 -4.63
C SER A 29 -5.46 4.13 -3.86
N MET A 30 -5.95 3.95 -2.63
CA MET A 30 -5.67 2.77 -1.83
C MET A 30 -6.09 1.46 -2.52
N ASN A 31 -7.11 1.52 -3.39
CA ASN A 31 -7.49 0.37 -4.21
C ASN A 31 -6.41 0.01 -5.22
N GLU A 32 -5.77 0.99 -5.87
CA GLU A 32 -4.67 0.74 -6.80
C GLU A 32 -3.42 0.23 -6.09
N VAL A 33 -3.11 0.76 -4.91
CA VAL A 33 -2.04 0.23 -4.04
C VAL A 33 -2.32 -1.23 -3.67
N THR A 34 -3.58 -1.56 -3.33
CA THR A 34 -4.00 -2.93 -3.01
C THR A 34 -3.85 -3.88 -4.19
N LYS A 35 -4.26 -3.46 -5.39
CA LYS A 35 -4.12 -4.26 -6.61
C LYS A 35 -2.66 -4.53 -6.94
N ARG A 36 -1.78 -3.54 -6.76
CA ARG A 36 -0.33 -3.64 -7.02
C ARG A 36 0.35 -4.67 -6.12
N MET A 37 0.10 -4.58 -4.81
CA MET A 37 0.73 -5.43 -3.80
C MET A 37 0.18 -6.86 -3.77
N GLY A 38 -1.07 -7.03 -4.20
CA GLY A 38 -1.82 -8.24 -3.92
C GLY A 38 -2.18 -8.35 -2.43
N GLY A 39 -3.35 -8.92 -2.15
CA GLY A 39 -3.89 -9.03 -0.80
C GLY A 39 -5.26 -8.38 -0.66
N SER A 40 -5.74 -8.29 0.57
CA SER A 40 -7.06 -7.73 0.86
C SER A 40 -6.97 -6.26 1.26
N LYS A 41 -8.03 -5.51 0.95
CA LYS A 41 -8.20 -4.13 1.45
C LYS A 41 -8.05 -4.08 2.97
N ALA A 42 -8.66 -5.04 3.69
CA ALA A 42 -8.59 -5.13 5.14
C ALA A 42 -7.14 -5.17 5.65
N THR A 43 -6.24 -5.89 4.97
CA THR A 43 -4.82 -5.89 5.32
C THR A 43 -4.22 -4.51 5.16
N ILE A 44 -4.39 -3.83 4.03
CA ILE A 44 -3.78 -2.50 3.86
C ILE A 44 -4.35 -1.49 4.86
N TYR A 45 -5.67 -1.48 5.06
CA TYR A 45 -6.31 -0.59 6.01
C TYR A 45 -5.93 -0.87 7.47
N SER A 46 -5.44 -2.07 7.82
CA SER A 46 -4.89 -2.33 9.15
C SER A 46 -3.50 -1.69 9.37
N TYR A 47 -2.75 -1.40 8.30
CA TYR A 47 -1.47 -0.68 8.39
C TYR A 47 -1.65 0.83 8.16
N PHE A 48 -2.51 1.20 7.22
CA PHE A 48 -2.74 2.58 6.77
C PHE A 48 -4.25 2.85 6.65
N PRO A 49 -4.87 3.46 7.67
CA PRO A 49 -6.33 3.64 7.72
C PRO A 49 -6.85 4.65 6.69
N SER A 50 -6.00 5.53 6.17
CA SER A 50 -6.33 6.48 5.11
C SER A 50 -5.27 6.48 4.02
N LYS A 51 -5.64 7.06 2.88
CA LYS A 51 -4.69 7.47 1.84
C LYS A 51 -3.77 8.58 2.36
#